data_AF-A0A497BLR1-F1
#
_entry.id   AF-A0A497BLR1-F1
#
_cell.length_a   1.000
_cell.length_b   1.000
_cell.length_c   1.000
_cell.angle_alpha   90.00
_cell.angle_beta   90.00
_cell.angle_gamma   90.00
#
_symmetry.space_group_name_H-M   'P 1'
#
loop_
_entity.id
_entity.type
_entity.pdbx_description
1 polymer ?
#
loop_
_entity_poly.entity_id
_entity_poly.type
_entity_poly.pdbx_seq_one_letter_code
_entity_poly.pdbx_strand_id
1 'polypeptide(L)'
;MLSVHSCPVGRLGGRDTGGMNVYIREVARELGKRGHRVKEVWLWASEKPNHVTDITDTFDIKLAALRCHKSQMGQTPFPQSDPGEWLRERHRKLAEGQDFELAEAFHRVEIFW
;
A
#
# COMPACT_ATOMS: atom_id res chain seq x y z
N MET A 1 -11.61 6.50 -6.26
CA MET A 1 -10.28 6.27 -5.65
C MET A 1 -9.30 5.96 -6.78
N LEU A 2 -8.18 6.67 -6.87
CA LEU A 2 -7.12 6.38 -7.86
C LEU A 2 -5.98 5.69 -7.10
N SER A 3 -5.67 4.44 -7.46
CA SER A 3 -4.55 3.69 -6.89
C SER A 3 -3.44 3.59 -7.93
N VAL A 4 -2.21 3.94 -7.53
CA VAL A 4 -1.03 3.88 -8.39
C VAL A 4 0.05 3.09 -7.67
N HIS A 5 0.66 2.14 -8.38
CA HIS A 5 1.65 1.23 -7.84
C HIS A 5 3.07 1.75 -8.11
N SER A 6 3.61 2.55 -7.20
CA SER A 6 5.05 2.84 -7.06
C SER A 6 5.33 3.48 -5.69
N CYS A 7 6.57 3.38 -5.18
CA CYS A 7 6.97 3.99 -3.91
C CYS A 7 7.31 5.48 -4.11
N PRO A 8 6.52 6.44 -3.60
CA PRO A 8 6.70 7.86 -3.89
C PRO A 8 7.62 8.58 -2.89
N VAL A 9 8.11 7.88 -1.86
CA VAL A 9 8.85 8.47 -0.73
C VAL A 9 10.34 8.13 -0.74
N GLY A 10 10.78 7.21 -1.61
CA GLY A 10 12.18 6.82 -1.69
C GLY A 10 13.07 7.90 -2.33
N ARG A 11 14.38 7.86 -2.04
CA ARG A 11 15.37 8.70 -2.72
C ARG A 11 15.38 8.41 -4.23
N LEU A 12 15.27 9.46 -5.07
CA LEU A 12 15.35 9.33 -6.53
C LEU A 12 16.61 8.56 -6.98
N GLY A 13 16.46 7.59 -7.88
CA GLY A 13 17.56 6.79 -8.42
C GLY A 13 18.17 5.77 -7.43
N GLY A 14 17.52 5.56 -6.29
CA GLY A 14 17.85 4.50 -5.33
C GLY A 14 17.35 3.13 -5.76
N ARG A 15 17.83 2.09 -5.06
CA ARG A 15 17.53 0.67 -5.34
C ARG A 15 16.04 0.38 -5.55
N ASP A 16 15.17 1.05 -4.80
CA ASP A 16 13.72 0.81 -4.80
C ASP A 16 12.90 1.96 -5.44
N THR A 17 13.54 2.89 -6.16
CA THR A 17 12.86 4.01 -6.86
C THR A 17 13.02 3.98 -8.39
N GLY A 18 13.36 2.81 -8.93
CA GLY A 18 13.61 2.60 -10.37
C GLY A 18 12.38 2.72 -11.29
N GLY A 19 11.17 2.84 -10.73
CA GLY A 19 9.94 2.96 -11.51
C GLY A 19 8.97 3.94 -10.87
N MET A 20 8.75 5.08 -11.52
CA MET A 20 7.73 6.09 -11.19
C MET A 20 7.87 6.77 -9.82
N ASN A 21 8.68 7.82 -9.78
CA ASN A 21 8.49 8.89 -8.79
C ASN A 21 7.24 9.68 -9.20
N VAL A 22 6.08 9.26 -8.70
CA VAL A 22 4.87 10.05 -8.83
C VAL A 22 5.05 11.24 -7.91
N TYR A 23 5.21 12.43 -8.49
CA TYR A 23 5.17 13.70 -7.78
C TYR A 23 3.74 13.93 -7.31
N ILE A 24 3.35 13.26 -6.23
CA ILE A 24 1.96 13.20 -5.76
C ILE A 24 1.40 14.60 -5.51
N ARG A 25 2.23 15.51 -4.98
CA ARG A 25 1.83 16.90 -4.73
C ARG A 25 1.56 17.64 -6.04
N GLU A 26 2.43 17.49 -7.03
CA GLU A 26 2.32 18.13 -8.33
C GLU A 26 1.13 17.56 -9.11
N VAL A 27 0.92 16.23 -9.07
CA VAL A 27 -0.27 15.57 -9.64
C VAL A 27 -1.55 16.07 -8.96
N ALA A 28 -1.58 16.11 -7.63
CA ALA A 28 -2.72 16.65 -6.88
C ALA A 28 -2.99 18.12 -7.21
N ARG A 29 -1.94 18.93 -7.43
CA ARG A 29 -2.06 20.34 -7.83
C ARG A 29 -2.62 20.48 -9.25
N GLU A 30 -2.14 19.70 -10.21
CA GLU A 30 -2.66 19.73 -11.58
C GLU A 30 -4.11 19.23 -11.66
N LEU A 31 -4.47 18.22 -10.87
CA LEU A 31 -5.86 17.81 -10.69
C LEU A 31 -6.70 18.94 -10.09
N GLY A 32 -6.19 19.64 -9.08
CA GLY A 32 -6.84 20.79 -8.46
C GLY A 32 -7.12 21.93 -9.45
N LYS A 33 -6.16 22.25 -10.33
CA LYS A 33 -6.34 23.24 -11.41
C LYS A 33 -7.45 22.86 -12.40
N ARG A 34 -7.70 21.56 -12.58
CA ARG A 34 -8.79 21.01 -13.41
C ARG A 34 -10.12 20.87 -12.67
N GLY A 35 -10.19 21.34 -11.41
CA GLY A 35 -11.40 21.26 -10.58
C GLY A 35 -11.50 20.02 -9.70
N HIS A 36 -10.48 19.14 -9.70
CA HIS A 36 -10.46 17.92 -8.89
C HIS A 36 -9.58 18.09 -7.64
N ARG A 37 -10.20 18.40 -6.50
CA ARG A 37 -9.49 18.64 -5.23
C ARG A 37 -9.20 17.32 -4.50
N VAL A 38 -7.92 17.00 -4.30
CA VAL A 38 -7.45 15.71 -3.74
C VAL A 38 -7.30 15.78 -2.22
N LYS A 39 -8.37 15.47 -1.46
CA LYS A 39 -8.40 15.53 0.03
C LYS A 39 -7.21 14.88 0.73
N GLU A 40 -6.88 13.67 0.32
CA GLU A 40 -5.91 12.84 1.03
C GLU A 40 -5.11 11.99 0.05
N VAL A 41 -3.90 11.63 0.47
CA VAL A 41 -3.02 10.70 -0.22
C VAL A 41 -2.57 9.64 0.77
N TRP A 42 -2.76 8.36 0.42
CA TRP A 42 -2.38 7.23 1.26
C TRP A 42 -1.26 6.45 0.59
N LEU A 43 -0.16 6.28 1.32
CA LEU A 43 1.09 5.70 0.82
C LEU A 43 1.30 4.32 1.42
N TRP A 44 1.18 3.28 0.60
CA TRP A 44 1.43 1.90 1.02
C TRP A 44 2.94 1.64 1.11
N ALA A 45 3.33 0.62 1.89
CA ALA A 45 4.73 0.24 2.14
C ALA A 45 5.62 1.38 2.68
N SER A 46 5.04 2.35 3.38
CA SER A 46 5.80 3.36 4.11
C SER A 46 6.53 2.73 5.30
N GLU A 47 7.77 3.15 5.55
CA GLU A 47 8.51 2.81 6.78
C GLU A 47 7.90 3.44 8.04
N LYS A 48 7.06 4.47 7.88
CA LYS A 48 6.43 5.22 8.98
C LYS A 48 4.92 5.32 8.75
N PRO A 49 4.16 4.21 8.80
CA PRO A 49 2.70 4.28 8.66
C PRO A 49 2.09 5.09 9.82
N ASN A 50 1.02 5.84 9.54
CA ASN A 50 0.27 6.63 10.52
C ASN A 50 -1.25 6.39 10.41
N HIS A 51 -1.67 5.49 9.52
CA HIS A 51 -3.06 5.14 9.29
C HIS A 51 -3.16 3.63 9.04
N VAL A 52 -4.15 2.98 9.64
CA VAL A 52 -4.45 1.57 9.43
C VAL A 52 -5.92 1.43 9.04
N THR A 53 -6.23 0.45 8.21
CA THR A 53 -7.58 0.15 7.74
C THR A 53 -7.88 -1.32 7.96
N ASP A 54 -9.04 -1.61 8.52
CA ASP A 54 -9.53 -2.98 8.70
C ASP A 54 -9.73 -3.65 7.33
N ILE A 55 -9.13 -4.83 7.19
CA ILE A 55 -9.29 -5.69 6.02
C ILE A 55 -9.73 -7.10 6.38
N THR A 56 -10.20 -7.34 7.61
CA THR A 56 -10.54 -8.65 8.16
C THR A 56 -11.49 -9.40 7.21
N ASP A 57 -12.59 -8.76 6.81
CA ASP A 57 -13.59 -9.35 5.93
C ASP A 57 -13.17 -9.47 4.46
N THR A 58 -12.11 -8.77 4.05
CA THR A 58 -11.66 -8.70 2.66
C THR A 58 -10.33 -9.40 2.41
N PHE A 59 -9.69 -9.93 3.47
CA PHE A 59 -8.37 -10.55 3.39
C PHE A 59 -8.33 -11.73 2.43
N ASP A 60 -9.37 -12.58 2.43
CA ASP A 60 -9.40 -13.75 1.56
C ASP A 60 -9.54 -13.36 0.08
N ILE A 61 -10.25 -12.26 -0.22
CA ILE A 61 -10.32 -11.67 -1.57
C ILE A 61 -8.94 -11.17 -1.99
N LYS A 62 -8.23 -10.47 -1.10
CA LYS A 62 -6.87 -10.00 -1.33
C LYS A 62 -5.92 -11.17 -1.62
N LEU A 63 -6.00 -12.25 -0.85
CA LEU A 63 -5.18 -13.44 -1.04
C LEU A 63 -5.48 -14.13 -2.38
N ALA A 64 -6.76 -14.23 -2.75
CA ALA A 64 -7.16 -14.74 -4.06
C ALA A 64 -6.62 -13.89 -5.21
N ALA A 65 -6.72 -12.56 -5.09
CA ALA A 65 -6.16 -11.62 -6.08
C ALA A 65 -4.64 -11.76 -6.19
N LEU A 66 -3.91 -11.91 -5.07
CA LEU A 66 -2.47 -12.14 -5.07
C LEU A 66 -2.11 -13.45 -5.80
N ARG A 67 -2.88 -14.53 -5.59
CA ARG A 67 -2.64 -15.82 -6.24
C ARG A 67 -2.81 -15.79 -7.77
N CYS A 68 -3.49 -14.79 -8.33
CA CYS A 68 -3.56 -14.60 -9.78
C CYS A 68 -2.21 -14.28 -10.42
N HIS A 69 -1.24 -13.78 -9.64
CA HIS A 69 0.12 -13.43 -10.07
C HIS A 69 1.05 -14.66 -10.22
N LYS A 70 0.59 -15.69 -10.94
CA LYS A 70 1.20 -17.04 -10.99
C LYS A 70 2.71 -17.06 -11.25
N SER A 71 3.22 -16.20 -12.14
CA SER A 71 4.65 -16.12 -12.46
C SER A 71 5.52 -15.57 -11.32
N GLN A 72 4.93 -14.81 -10.39
CA GLN A 72 5.59 -14.14 -9.27
C GLN A 72 5.53 -14.98 -7.98
N MET A 73 4.55 -15.89 -7.88
CA MET A 73 4.32 -16.73 -6.68
C MET A 73 5.43 -17.77 -6.41
N GLY A 74 6.29 -18.07 -7.41
CA GLY A 74 7.38 -19.04 -7.28
C GLY A 74 8.78 -18.45 -7.12
N GLN A 75 8.92 -17.11 -7.18
CA GLN A 75 10.22 -16.41 -7.13
C GLN A 75 10.51 -15.75 -5.78
N THR A 76 9.61 -15.90 -4.81
CA THR A 76 9.78 -15.26 -3.51
C THR A 76 10.78 -16.01 -2.62
N PRO A 77 11.68 -15.32 -1.91
CA PRO A 77 12.67 -15.92 -1.00
C PRO A 77 12.06 -16.42 0.33
N PHE A 78 10.76 -16.72 0.36
CA PHE A 78 10.08 -17.14 1.60
C PHE A 78 10.26 -18.64 1.82
N PRO A 79 10.65 -19.06 3.03
CA PRO A 79 10.86 -20.47 3.35
C PRO A 79 9.51 -21.18 3.46
N GLN A 80 9.17 -21.96 2.43
CA GLN A 80 8.13 -22.99 2.37
C GLN A 80 6.65 -22.56 2.54
N SER A 81 5.81 -23.17 1.68
CA SER A 81 4.35 -23.37 1.80
C SER A 81 3.45 -22.14 2.03
N ASP A 82 2.65 -21.81 1.00
CA ASP A 82 1.54 -20.85 0.97
C ASP A 82 1.82 -19.43 1.55
N PRO A 83 1.94 -18.40 0.68
CA PRO A 83 2.05 -17.00 1.10
C PRO A 83 0.91 -16.51 2.00
N GLY A 84 -0.21 -17.22 2.07
CA GLY A 84 -1.38 -16.88 2.88
C GLY A 84 -1.07 -16.68 4.35
N GLU A 85 -0.41 -17.63 5.01
CA GLU A 85 -0.15 -17.55 6.46
C GLU A 85 0.84 -16.46 6.82
N TRP A 86 1.94 -16.36 6.07
CA TRP A 86 2.91 -15.27 6.24
C TRP A 86 2.26 -13.90 6.04
N LEU A 87 1.44 -13.76 5.01
CA LEU A 87 0.73 -12.51 4.73
C LEU A 87 -0.28 -12.20 5.84
N ARG A 88 -1.02 -13.21 6.33
CA ARG A 88 -1.99 -13.05 7.42
C ARG A 88 -1.30 -12.57 8.69
N GLU A 89 -0.19 -13.20 9.06
CA GLU A 89 0.60 -12.80 10.23
C GLU A 89 1.12 -11.37 10.12
N ARG A 90 1.58 -10.97 8.93
CA ARG A 90 1.98 -9.57 8.69
C ARG A 90 0.83 -8.59 8.93
N HIS A 91 -0.38 -8.88 8.45
CA HIS A 91 -1.54 -7.98 8.62
C HIS A 91 -2.08 -8.00 10.05
N ARG A 92 -1.95 -9.12 10.76
CA ARG A 92 -2.26 -9.23 12.18
C ARG A 92 -1.39 -8.29 13.02
N LYS A 93 -0.07 -8.27 12.77
CA LYS A 93 0.85 -7.34 13.44
C LYS A 93 0.50 -5.88 13.21
N LEU A 94 0.01 -5.53 12.02
CA LEU A 94 -0.44 -4.17 11.71
C LEU A 94 -1.76 -3.79 12.43
N ALA A 95 -2.54 -4.78 12.85
CA ALA A 95 -3.78 -4.60 13.61
C ALA A 95 -3.57 -4.58 15.13
N GLU A 96 -2.34 -4.71 15.63
CA GLU A 96 -2.06 -4.68 17.07
C GLU A 96 -2.61 -3.40 17.71
N GLY A 97 -3.42 -3.56 18.76
CA GLY A 97 -4.06 -2.44 19.46
C GLY A 97 -5.31 -1.87 18.80
N GLN A 98 -5.78 -2.48 17.69
CA GLN A 98 -7.06 -2.16 17.05
C GLN A 98 -8.17 -3.12 17.51
N ASP A 99 -9.42 -2.81 17.17
CA ASP A 99 -10.62 -3.63 17.44
C ASP A 99 -10.93 -4.67 16.35
N PHE A 100 -10.04 -4.79 15.36
CA PHE A 100 -10.14 -5.73 14.23
C PHE A 100 -8.91 -6.63 14.11
N GLU A 101 -9.02 -7.74 13.38
CA GLU A 101 -7.99 -8.79 13.37
C GLU A 101 -6.86 -8.54 12.37
N LEU A 102 -7.15 -7.89 11.24
CA LEU A 102 -6.21 -7.74 10.12
C LEU A 102 -6.24 -6.31 9.59
N ALA A 103 -5.06 -5.71 9.39
CA ALA A 103 -4.95 -4.35 8.91
C ALA A 103 -4.02 -4.21 7.70
N GLU A 104 -4.37 -3.31 6.79
CA GLU A 104 -3.39 -2.66 5.92
C GLU A 104 -2.96 -1.32 6.52
N ALA A 105 -1.68 -1.01 6.39
CA ALA A 105 -1.09 0.21 6.93
C ALA A 105 -0.62 1.14 5.81
N PHE A 106 -0.88 2.43 6.00
CA PHE A 106 -0.56 3.51 5.09
C PHE A 106 0.09 4.67 5.84
N HIS A 107 0.87 5.46 5.11
CA HIS A 107 1.15 6.83 5.52
C HIS A 107 0.16 7.77 4.81
N ARG A 108 -0.79 8.29 5.56
CA ARG A 108 -1.80 9.25 5.13
C ARG A 108 -1.24 10.67 5.26
N VAL A 109 -1.39 11.42 4.17
CA VAL A 109 -1.11 12.85 4.08
C VAL A 109 -2.39 13.56 3.68
N GLU A 110 -2.78 14.55 4.46
CA GLU A 110 -3.88 15.45 4.11
C GLU A 110 -3.33 16.61 3.29
N ILE A 111 -4.05 16.98 2.24
CA ILE A 111 -3.70 18.14 1.42
C ILE A 111 -4.70 19.25 1.73
N PHE A 112 -4.16 20.39 2.13
CA PHE A 112 -4.91 21.62 2.36
C PHE A 112 -4.70 22.55 1.14
N TRP A 113 -5.79 23.10 0.61
CA TRP A 113 -5.81 24.13 -0.45
C TRP A 113 -6.73 25.28 -0.06
#